data_AF-A0A972KGH1-F1
#
_entry.id   AF-A0A972KGH1-F1
#
_cell.length_a   1.000
_cell.length_b   1.000
_cell.length_c   1.000
_cell.angle_alpha   90.00
_cell.angle_beta   90.00
_cell.angle_gamma   90.00
#
_symmetry.space_group_name_H-M   'P 1'
#
loop_
_entity.id
_entity.type
_entity.pdbx_description
1 polymer ?
#
loop_
_entity_poly.entity_id
_entity_poly.type
_entity_poly.pdbx_seq_one_letter_code
_entity_poly.pdbx_strand_id
1 'polypeptide(L)' 'MTCEKFRNLVSLYLDKVLSESEVEMFESHRSRCEACRKFFEEMVYVNRFFGTGEEEDVPEAIVERIKQTIKSL' A
#
# COMPACT_ATOMS: atom_id res chain seq x y z
N MET A 1 7.30 12.21 -13.66
CA MET A 1 6.40 12.79 -12.62
C MET A 1 7.17 13.73 -11.72
N THR A 2 6.47 14.58 -10.96
CA THR A 2 7.07 15.43 -9.92
C THR A 2 7.28 14.64 -8.61
N CYS A 3 8.17 15.11 -7.75
CA CYS A 3 8.41 14.50 -6.43
C CYS A 3 7.14 14.52 -5.55
N GLU A 4 6.31 15.57 -5.66
CA GLU A 4 5.04 15.66 -4.95
C GLU A 4 4.08 14.55 -5.39
N LYS A 5 3.89 14.38 -6.70
CA LYS A 5 3.06 13.29 -7.22
C LYS A 5 3.60 11.92 -6.82
N PHE A 6 4.92 11.73 -6.85
CA PHE A 6 5.55 10.50 -6.37
C PHE A 6 5.17 10.19 -4.93
N ARG A 7 5.32 11.16 -4.01
CA ARG A 7 5.01 10.98 -2.58
C ARG A 7 3.55 10.60 -2.35
N ASN A 8 2.63 11.21 -3.09
CA ASN A 8 1.20 10.90 -3.01
C ASN A 8 0.84 9.50 -3.51
N LEU A 9 1.65 8.93 -4.41
CA LEU A 9 1.44 7.60 -4.98
C LEU A 9 2.11 6.48 -4.17
N VAL A 10 2.95 6.78 -3.17
CA VAL A 10 3.70 5.74 -2.44
C VAL A 10 2.77 4.75 -1.73
N SER A 11 1.73 5.21 -1.03
CA SER A 11 0.78 4.31 -0.36
C SER A 11 0.07 3.40 -1.36
N LEU A 12 -0.47 3.98 -2.43
CA LEU A 12 -1.16 3.26 -3.49
C LEU A 12 -0.25 2.24 -4.21
N TYR A 13 1.04 2.57 -4.37
CA TYR A 13 2.03 1.64 -4.89
C TYR A 13 2.24 0.45 -3.94
N LEU A 14 2.38 0.70 -2.63
CA LEU A 14 2.56 -0.36 -1.62
C LEU A 14 1.33 -1.26 -1.53
N ASP A 15 0.14 -0.69 -1.68
CA ASP A 15 -1.14 -1.39 -1.70
C ASP A 15 -1.41 -2.14 -3.03
N LYS A 16 -0.52 -1.98 -4.03
CA LYS A 16 -0.62 -2.58 -5.38
C LYS A 16 -1.90 -2.20 -6.14
N VAL A 17 -2.40 -0.98 -5.96
CA VAL A 17 -3.62 -0.48 -6.62
C VAL A 17 -3.37 0.50 -7.77
N LEU A 18 -2.11 0.79 -8.07
CA LEU A 18 -1.75 1.63 -9.22
C LEU A 18 -1.98 0.90 -10.55
N SER A 19 -2.36 1.66 -11.58
CA SER A 19 -2.36 1.14 -12.95
C SER A 19 -0.94 0.87 -13.45
N GLU A 20 -0.80 0.01 -14.47
CA GLU A 20 0.50 -0.34 -15.06
C GLU A 20 1.30 0.90 -15.49
N SER A 21 0.64 1.86 -16.17
CA SER A 21 1.26 3.12 -16.58
C SER A 21 1.78 3.95 -15.40
N GLU A 22 1.08 3.94 -14.26
CA GLU A 22 1.49 4.68 -13.07
C GLU A 22 2.67 3.99 -12.38
N VAL A 23 2.68 2.66 -12.36
CA VAL A 23 3.81 1.86 -11.86
C VAL A 23 5.07 2.17 -12.65
N GLU A 24 5.02 2.14 -13.98
CA GLU A 24 6.18 2.46 -14.82
C GLU A 24 6.72 3.87 -14.55
N MET A 25 5.83 4.87 -14.51
CA MET A 25 6.22 6.24 -14.22
C MET A 25 6.84 6.37 -12.82
N PHE A 26 6.29 5.65 -11.84
CA PHE A 26 6.73 5.67 -10.45
C PHE A 26 8.13 5.07 -10.32
N GLU A 27 8.37 3.90 -10.89
CA GLU A 27 9.68 3.24 -10.91
C GLU A 27 10.73 4.07 -11.67
N SER A 28 10.32 4.66 -12.79
CA SER A 28 11.19 5.56 -13.56
C SER A 28 11.64 6.77 -12.72
N HIS A 29 10.74 7.36 -11.91
CA HIS A 29 11.12 8.46 -11.03
C HIS A 29 11.97 7.98 -9.85
N ARG A 30 11.60 6.87 -9.21
CA ARG A 30 12.31 6.27 -8.06
C ARG A 30 13.77 5.97 -8.41
N SER A 31 14.03 5.43 -9.60
CA SER A 31 15.40 5.09 -10.03
C SER A 31 16.29 6.32 -10.23
N ARG A 32 15.70 7.45 -10.63
CA ARG A 32 16.43 8.68 -11.01
C ARG A 32 16.51 9.74 -9.91
N CYS A 33 15.63 9.68 -8.90
CA CYS A 33 15.56 10.67 -7.83
C CYS A 33 15.97 10.04 -6.48
N GLU A 34 17.17 10.36 -6.00
CA GLU A 34 17.70 9.82 -4.74
C GLU A 34 16.82 10.16 -3.53
N ALA A 35 16.32 11.40 -3.45
CA ALA A 35 15.47 11.82 -2.34
C ALA A 35 14.17 11.03 -2.26
N CYS A 36 13.52 10.78 -3.41
CA CYS A 36 12.30 9.98 -3.47
C CYS A 36 12.57 8.49 -3.23
N ARG A 37 13.72 7.97 -3.66
CA ARG A 37 14.14 6.60 -3.35
C ARG A 37 14.32 6.37 -1.85
N LYS A 38 15.03 7.26 -1.15
CA LYS A 38 15.20 7.18 0.31
C LYS A 38 13.86 7.26 1.05
N PHE A 39 13.02 8.22 0.67
CA PHE A 39 11.66 8.34 1.22
C PHE A 39 10.85 7.04 1.04
N PHE A 40 10.90 6.43 -0.14
CA PHE A 40 10.21 5.17 -0.39
C PHE A 40 10.75 4.03 0.49
N GLU A 41 12.06 3.92 0.66
CA GLU A 41 12.70 2.91 1.51
C GLU A 41 12.27 3.06 2.98
N GLU A 42 12.18 4.29 3.48
CA GLU A 42 11.64 4.60 4.82
C GLU A 42 10.18 4.15 4.95
N MET A 43 9.34 4.45 3.95
CA MET A 43 7.94 4.03 3.95
C MET A 43 7.78 2.51 3.89
N VAL A 44 8.61 1.80 3.12
CA VAL A 44 8.64 0.33 3.09
C VAL A 44 9.04 -0.24 4.45
N TYR A 45 10.04 0.35 5.10
CA TYR A 45 10.49 -0.07 6.43
C TYR A 45 9.35 0.06 7.45
N VAL A 46 8.67 1.21 7.45
CA VAL A 46 7.52 1.46 8.32
C VAL A 46 6.37 0.49 8.03
N ASN A 47 6.00 0.31 6.75
CA ASN A 47 4.93 -0.61 6.35
C ASN A 47 5.24 -2.05 6.80
N ARG A 48 6.49 -2.51 6.62
CA ARG A 48 6.91 -3.83 7.10
C ARG A 48 6.73 -3.98 8.61
N PHE A 49 7.10 -2.97 9.40
CA PHE A 49 6.98 -3.02 10.85
C PHE A 49 5.53 -3.17 11.31
N PHE A 50 4.59 -2.49 10.65
CA PHE A 50 3.17 -2.66 10.92
C PHE A 50 2.60 -3.98 10.40
N GLY A 51 3.14 -4.51 9.29
CA GLY A 51 2.77 -5.83 8.77
C GLY A 51 3.35 -7.03 9.53
N THR A 52 4.22 -6.80 10.53
CA THR A 52 4.77 -7.86 11.41
C THR A 52 4.03 -8.02 12.73
N GLY A 53 2.93 -7.28 12.95
CA GLY A 53 2.00 -7.64 14.03
C GLY A 53 1.49 -9.06 13.80
N GLU A 54 1.35 -9.85 14.87
CA GLU A 54 0.71 -11.17 14.75
C GLU A 54 -0.65 -10.98 14.09
N GLU A 55 -0.86 -11.62 12.93
CA GLU A 55 -2.18 -11.71 12.34
C GLU A 55 -3.04 -12.50 13.33
N GLU A 56 -3.78 -11.79 14.19
CA GLU A 56 -4.76 -12.42 15.05
C GLU A 56 -5.89 -12.97 14.17
N ASP A 57 -6.30 -14.21 14.47
CA ASP A 57 -7.49 -14.79 13.86
C ASP A 57 -8.67 -13.84 14.01
N VAL A 58 -9.31 -13.51 12.89
CA VAL A 58 -10.52 -12.68 12.89
C VAL A 58 -11.58 -13.38 13.74
N PRO A 59 -12.10 -12.76 14.82
CA PRO A 59 -13.11 -13.38 15.66
C PRO A 59 -14.32 -13.85 14.84
N GLU A 60 -14.79 -15.08 15.08
CA GLU A 60 -15.91 -15.69 14.33
C GLU A 60 -17.16 -14.79 14.29
N ALA A 61 -17.42 -14.04 15.37
CA ALA A 61 -18.52 -13.09 15.44
C ALA A 61 -18.46 -11.99 14.36
N ILE A 62 -17.25 -11.56 13.97
CA ILE A 62 -17.07 -10.58 12.89
C ILE A 62 -17.33 -11.24 11.54
N VAL A 63 -16.80 -12.45 11.32
CA VAL A 63 -17.02 -13.23 10.10
C VAL A 63 -18.50 -13.50 9.85
N GLU A 64 -19.24 -13.92 10.88
CA GLU A 64 -20.68 -14.19 10.76
C GLU A 64 -21.49 -12.93 10.45
N ARG A 65 -21.15 -11.78 11.04
CA ARG A 65 -21.79 -10.50 10.73
C ARG A 65 -21.58 -10.08 9.28
N ILE A 66 -20.38 -10.28 8.74
CA ILE A 66 -20.07 -9.97 7.34
C ILE A 66 -20.88 -10.89 6.41
N LYS A 67 -20.89 -12.21 6.67
CA LYS A 67 -21.66 -13.17 5.88
C LYS A 67 -23.16 -12.85 5.85
N GLN A 68 -23.74 -12.45 6.98
CA GLN A 68 -25.16 -12.07 7.05
C GLN A 68 -25.45 -10.84 6.21
N THR A 69 -24.57 -9.83 6.27
CA THR A 69 -24.73 -8.57 5.52
C THR A 69 -24.62 -8.79 4.00
N ILE A 70 -23.68 -9.63 3.56
CA ILE A 70 -23.52 -9.96 2.13
C ILE A 70 -24.71 -10.77 1.59
N LYS A 71 -25.29 -11.68 2.38
CA LYS A 71 -26.45 -12.49 1.97
C LYS A 71 -27.75 -11.69 1.82
N SER A 72 -27.82 -10.50 2.42
CA SER A 72 -29.00 -9.63 2.39
C SER A 72 -28.93 -8.53 1.31
N LEU A 73 -27.86 -8.51 0.50
CA LEU A 73 -27.68 -7.64 -0.66
C LEU A 73 -28.10 -8.38 -1.94
#